data_AF-A0A7V0WBM8-F1
#
_entry.id   AF-A0A7V0WBM8-F1
#
_cell.length_a   1.000
_cell.length_b   1.000
_cell.length_c   1.000
_cell.angle_alpha   90.00
_cell.angle_beta   90.00
_cell.angle_gamma   90.00
#
_symmetry.space_group_name_H-M   'P 1'
#
loop_
_entity.id
_entity.type
_entity.pdbx_description
1 polymer ?
#
loop_
_entity_poly.entity_id
_entity_poly.type
_entity_poly.pdbx_seq_one_letter_code
_entity_poly.pdbx_strand_id
1 'polypeptide(L)'
;MPGAKNTITIPLKGMSCAACVATVEKAINNIDGVSSATANFASEKATVNFGSPVQIAEIIEAVRREGYDVLISKIELSIKGMTCASCVSAVEKALMSLNGVMSASVNLASEKASVEYVSTVTGVEDMKKAVKDAGYEAVIITGEYADREKIEREKEYSGLKKRLITSAVLSSLIIIGTLADIPVLSNWYLLLVLATPVQFWAGFRFYKAAIAALRHFSTNMNTLIAVGTSSAYFYSVTATFFPSLFVKGGIEPHIYFDTSAVIVTLILLGKLLEARAKGHTSEAIRKLIGLQAKTARIIRNGREMEVMLDEVLTDDIVVVRPGERVPVDGEIIEGYSVVDESMLTGESMPVDKTTGDNVFGGTINKAGSFKIKATKIGKESTLARIIGLVEEAQGSKAPIQRLADK
;
A
#
# COMPACT_ATOMS: atom_id res chain seq x y z
N MET A 1 12.94 -0.75 26.60
CA MET A 1 11.54 -0.26 26.65
C MET A 1 11.59 1.25 26.80
N PRO A 2 11.33 2.05 25.75
CA PRO A 2 11.21 3.50 25.89
C PRO A 2 9.90 3.82 26.63
N GLY A 3 9.97 4.72 27.62
CA GLY A 3 8.99 4.88 28.70
C GLY A 3 7.53 4.93 28.27
N ALA A 4 6.71 4.04 28.85
CA ALA A 4 5.27 4.11 28.75
C ALA A 4 4.82 5.47 29.30
N LYS A 5 4.17 6.29 28.47
CA LYS A 5 3.52 7.50 28.98
C LYS A 5 2.47 7.04 29.99
N ASN A 6 2.64 7.41 31.25
CA ASN A 6 1.66 7.14 32.31
C ASN A 6 0.32 7.86 32.10
N THR A 7 0.20 8.65 31.03
CA THR A 7 -0.98 9.41 30.67
C THR A 7 -1.25 9.26 29.19
N ILE A 8 -2.47 8.88 28.83
CA ILE A 8 -2.96 8.83 27.44
C ILE A 8 -4.22 9.68 27.33
N THR A 9 -4.35 10.41 26.22
CA THR A 9 -5.58 11.12 25.90
C THR A 9 -6.35 10.33 24.86
N ILE A 10 -7.67 10.19 25.03
CA ILE A 10 -8.58 9.45 24.16
C ILE A 10 -9.65 10.43 23.65
N PRO A 11 -9.83 10.58 22.33
CA PRO A 11 -10.89 11.40 21.77
C PRO A 11 -12.22 10.66 21.89
N LEU A 12 -13.23 11.34 22.41
CA LEU A 12 -14.56 10.80 22.66
C LEU A 12 -15.56 11.39 21.66
N LYS A 13 -16.62 10.65 21.36
CA LYS A 13 -17.69 11.07 20.45
C LYS A 13 -19.04 10.89 21.15
N GLY A 14 -19.92 11.89 21.01
CA GLY A 14 -21.30 11.84 21.50
C GLY A 14 -21.53 12.37 22.91
N MET A 15 -20.54 13.04 23.53
CA MET A 15 -20.73 13.70 24.82
C MET A 15 -21.24 15.14 24.64
N SER A 16 -22.40 15.46 25.20
CA SER A 16 -23.01 16.79 25.10
C SER A 16 -23.37 17.42 26.46
N CYS A 17 -23.04 16.77 27.58
CA CYS A 17 -23.52 17.16 28.90
C CYS A 17 -22.52 16.89 30.03
N ALA A 18 -22.64 17.60 31.16
CA ALA A 18 -21.81 17.37 32.35
C ALA A 18 -22.08 16.00 33.02
N ALA A 19 -23.31 15.48 32.95
CA ALA A 19 -23.62 14.14 33.44
C ALA A 19 -22.92 13.04 32.62
N CYS A 20 -22.70 13.31 31.32
CA CYS A 20 -22.04 12.41 30.38
C CYS A 20 -20.56 12.21 30.75
N VAL A 21 -19.91 13.29 31.22
CA VAL A 21 -18.53 13.27 31.72
C VAL A 21 -18.39 12.32 32.91
N ALA A 22 -19.26 12.43 33.91
CA ALA A 22 -19.18 11.61 35.12
C ALA A 22 -19.38 10.11 34.82
N THR A 23 -20.26 9.77 33.88
CA THR A 23 -20.48 8.38 33.45
C THR A 23 -19.23 7.79 32.80
N VAL A 24 -18.64 8.52 31.86
CA VAL A 24 -17.42 8.08 31.15
C VAL A 24 -16.23 7.99 32.09
N GLU A 25 -16.02 8.98 32.97
CA GLU A 25 -14.96 8.93 33.98
C GLU A 25 -15.10 7.72 34.89
N LYS A 26 -16.32 7.44 35.38
CA LYS A 26 -16.58 6.30 36.26
C LYS A 26 -16.31 4.97 35.55
N ALA A 27 -16.72 4.83 34.30
CA ALA A 27 -16.49 3.62 33.53
C ALA A 27 -14.99 3.35 33.30
N ILE A 28 -14.22 4.38 32.96
CA ILE A 28 -12.77 4.23 32.74
C ILE A 28 -12.03 4.01 34.07
N ASN A 29 -12.42 4.69 35.15
CA ASN A 29 -11.81 4.51 36.48
C ASN A 29 -12.04 3.12 37.08
N ASN A 30 -13.07 2.39 36.64
CA ASN A 30 -13.34 1.02 37.09
C ASN A 30 -12.48 -0.04 36.40
N ILE A 31 -11.61 0.34 35.45
CA ILE A 31 -10.72 -0.58 34.75
C ILE A 31 -9.48 -0.84 35.63
N ASP A 32 -9.19 -2.12 35.86
CA ASP A 32 -8.01 -2.53 36.61
C ASP A 32 -6.73 -2.01 35.94
N GLY A 33 -5.97 -1.19 36.66
CA GLY A 33 -4.74 -0.56 36.19
C GLY A 33 -4.86 0.89 35.76
N VAL A 34 -6.07 1.46 35.73
CA VAL A 34 -6.29 2.91 35.63
C VAL A 34 -6.17 3.54 37.02
N SER A 35 -5.34 4.57 37.16
CA SER A 35 -5.19 5.32 38.42
C SER A 35 -6.18 6.47 38.54
N SER A 36 -6.47 7.15 37.42
CA SER A 36 -7.46 8.23 37.36
C SER A 36 -7.83 8.54 35.91
N ALA A 37 -9.10 8.79 35.62
CA ALA A 37 -9.59 9.27 34.35
C ALA A 37 -10.36 10.58 34.53
N THR A 38 -10.04 11.58 33.70
CA THR A 38 -10.75 12.86 33.63
C THR A 38 -11.25 13.09 32.21
N ALA A 39 -12.53 13.42 32.04
CA ALA A 39 -13.14 13.68 30.75
C ALA A 39 -13.59 15.14 30.65
N ASN A 40 -13.51 15.70 29.44
CA ASN A 40 -13.91 17.07 29.18
C ASN A 40 -14.76 17.09 27.91
N PHE A 41 -16.05 17.39 28.07
CA PHE A 41 -17.01 17.44 26.97
C PHE A 41 -16.74 18.57 25.98
N ALA A 42 -16.21 19.72 26.43
CA ALA A 42 -15.90 20.85 25.56
C ALA A 42 -14.72 20.55 24.61
N SER A 43 -13.76 19.73 25.08
CA SER A 43 -12.61 19.29 24.27
C SER A 43 -12.79 17.91 23.64
N GLU A 44 -13.94 17.25 23.88
CA GLU A 44 -14.25 15.89 23.45
C GLU A 44 -13.13 14.88 23.73
N LYS A 45 -12.49 14.96 24.91
CA LYS A 45 -11.31 14.14 25.25
C LYS A 45 -11.41 13.61 26.67
N ALA A 46 -10.96 12.37 26.88
CA ALA A 46 -10.65 11.81 28.18
C ALA A 46 -9.14 11.65 28.35
N THR A 47 -8.60 12.09 29.48
CA THR A 47 -7.22 11.86 29.88
C THR A 47 -7.21 10.75 30.91
N VAL A 48 -6.50 9.66 30.61
CA VAL A 48 -6.42 8.46 31.43
C VAL A 48 -5.01 8.32 31.94
N ASN A 49 -4.85 8.26 33.26
CA ASN A 49 -3.60 7.97 33.94
C ASN A 49 -3.57 6.50 34.36
N PHE A 50 -2.43 5.85 34.17
CA PHE A 50 -2.25 4.42 34.42
C PHE A 50 -1.40 4.17 35.66
N GLY A 51 -1.84 3.24 36.50
CA GLY A 51 -1.04 2.61 37.56
C GLY A 51 -0.34 1.33 37.11
N SER A 52 -0.88 0.64 36.11
CA SER A 52 -0.28 -0.54 35.46
C SER A 52 -0.65 -0.59 33.97
N PRO A 53 0.03 -1.41 33.13
CA PRO A 53 -0.28 -1.48 31.70
C PRO A 53 -1.71 -1.96 31.44
N VAL A 54 -2.48 -1.19 30.66
CA VAL A 54 -3.86 -1.49 30.26
C VAL A 54 -3.96 -1.48 28.73
N GLN A 55 -4.74 -2.40 28.16
CA GLN A 55 -5.01 -2.40 26.72
C GLN A 55 -6.04 -1.33 26.38
N ILE A 56 -5.75 -0.51 25.37
CA ILE A 56 -6.66 0.57 24.95
C ILE A 56 -8.01 0.03 24.45
N ALA A 57 -8.04 -1.21 23.94
CA ALA A 57 -9.28 -1.88 23.56
C ALA A 57 -10.26 -2.01 24.73
N GLU A 58 -9.78 -2.30 25.95
CA GLU A 58 -10.62 -2.40 27.15
C GLU A 58 -11.23 -1.04 27.52
N ILE A 59 -10.48 0.04 27.34
CA ILE A 59 -10.96 1.40 27.59
C ILE A 59 -12.04 1.79 26.58
N ILE A 60 -11.83 1.48 25.30
CA ILE A 60 -12.83 1.73 24.25
C ILE A 60 -14.11 0.93 24.52
N GLU A 61 -13.98 -0.33 24.94
CA GLU A 61 -15.14 -1.16 25.25
C GLU A 61 -15.92 -0.63 26.46
N ALA A 62 -15.22 -0.18 27.51
CA ALA A 62 -15.85 0.45 28.67
C ALA A 62 -16.63 1.72 28.28
N VAL A 63 -16.04 2.59 27.44
CA VAL A 63 -16.71 3.78 26.92
C VAL A 63 -17.95 3.42 26.08
N ARG A 64 -17.87 2.36 25.27
CA ARG A 64 -18.99 1.87 24.43
C ARG A 64 -20.14 1.28 25.22
N ARG A 65 -19.87 0.59 26.33
CA ARG A 65 -20.91 0.05 27.21
C ARG A 65 -21.79 1.15 27.82
N GLU A 66 -21.23 2.34 28.01
CA GLU A 66 -21.96 3.51 28.50
C GLU A 66 -22.67 4.30 27.39
N GLY A 67 -22.64 3.84 26.15
CA GLY A 67 -23.33 4.47 25.01
C GLY A 67 -22.55 5.59 24.32
N TYR A 68 -21.26 5.74 24.60
CA TYR A 68 -20.37 6.68 23.94
C TYR A 68 -19.42 5.97 22.96
N ASP A 69 -18.70 6.71 22.11
CA ASP A 69 -17.72 6.10 21.21
C ASP A 69 -16.38 6.85 21.26
N VAL A 70 -15.35 6.26 20.67
CA VAL A 70 -14.03 6.86 20.54
C VAL A 70 -13.81 7.28 19.10
N LEU A 71 -13.21 8.45 18.88
CA LEU A 71 -12.90 8.91 17.52
C LEU A 71 -11.78 8.06 16.91
N ILE A 72 -12.15 7.11 16.06
CA ILE A 72 -11.20 6.27 15.31
C ILE A 72 -10.82 6.99 14.02
N SER A 73 -9.52 7.16 13.81
CA SER A 73 -8.95 7.69 12.58
C SER A 73 -8.55 6.53 11.65
N LYS A 74 -8.73 6.71 10.35
CA LYS A 74 -8.29 5.76 9.33
C LYS A 74 -7.20 6.38 8.47
N ILE A 75 -6.11 5.66 8.25
CA ILE A 75 -5.02 6.09 7.36
C ILE A 75 -4.67 4.96 6.38
N GLU A 76 -4.29 5.36 5.17
CA GLU A 76 -3.68 4.47 4.19
C GLU A 76 -2.18 4.73 4.08
N LEU A 77 -1.40 3.67 4.20
CA LEU A 77 0.06 3.69 4.04
C LEU A 77 0.41 2.84 2.83
N SER A 78 1.24 3.37 1.93
CA SER A 78 1.87 2.55 0.89
C SER A 78 3.10 1.86 1.47
N ILE A 79 3.15 0.54 1.37
CA ILE A 79 4.19 -0.31 1.96
C ILE A 79 5.07 -0.89 0.86
N LYS A 80 6.32 -0.43 0.79
CA LYS A 80 7.31 -0.91 -0.19
C LYS A 80 8.07 -2.13 0.33
N GLY A 81 8.48 -2.97 -0.60
CA GLY A 81 9.32 -4.15 -0.34
C GLY A 81 8.56 -5.44 -0.01
N MET A 82 7.22 -5.41 -0.02
CA MET A 82 6.41 -6.63 0.15
C MET A 82 6.45 -7.49 -1.11
N THR A 83 6.83 -8.76 -0.97
CA THR A 83 7.02 -9.66 -2.14
C THR A 83 6.31 -11.00 -2.03
N CYS A 84 5.62 -11.27 -0.91
CA CYS A 84 4.88 -12.51 -0.67
C CYS A 84 3.87 -12.36 0.48
N ALA A 85 3.02 -13.36 0.67
CA ALA A 85 1.99 -13.37 1.73
C ALA A 85 2.56 -13.32 3.15
N SER A 86 3.74 -13.91 3.39
CA SER A 86 4.39 -13.81 4.70
C SER A 86 4.84 -12.38 5.04
N CYS A 87 5.12 -11.55 4.03
CA CYS A 87 5.38 -10.11 4.23
C CYS A 87 4.13 -9.39 4.74
N VAL A 88 2.95 -9.73 4.20
CA VAL A 88 1.66 -9.16 4.62
C VAL A 88 1.44 -9.40 6.11
N SER A 89 1.58 -10.66 6.54
CA SER A 89 1.39 -11.04 7.94
C SER A 89 2.42 -10.37 8.87
N ALA A 90 3.66 -10.18 8.42
CA ALA A 90 4.69 -9.49 9.19
C ALA A 90 4.34 -8.01 9.41
N VAL A 91 3.88 -7.32 8.37
CA VAL A 91 3.47 -5.91 8.44
C VAL A 91 2.19 -5.74 9.27
N GLU A 92 1.17 -6.58 9.07
CA GLU A 92 -0.06 -6.59 9.87
C GLU A 92 0.26 -6.75 11.36
N LYS A 93 1.12 -7.71 11.73
CA LYS A 93 1.56 -7.92 13.12
C LYS A 93 2.35 -6.73 13.66
N ALA A 94 3.24 -6.14 12.88
CA ALA A 94 4.01 -4.98 13.30
C ALA A 94 3.10 -3.78 13.61
N LEU A 95 2.10 -3.52 12.75
CA LEU A 95 1.13 -2.45 12.95
C LEU A 95 0.19 -2.73 14.14
N MET A 96 -0.34 -3.96 14.25
CA MET A 96 -1.20 -4.37 15.38
C MET A 96 -0.47 -4.37 16.73
N SER A 97 0.87 -4.42 16.74
CA SER A 97 1.64 -4.35 17.99
C SER A 97 1.72 -2.94 18.59
N LEU A 98 1.31 -1.90 17.84
CA LEU A 98 1.28 -0.53 18.32
C LEU A 98 0.04 -0.26 19.18
N ASN A 99 0.26 0.35 20.34
CA ASN A 99 -0.82 0.74 21.24
C ASN A 99 -1.78 1.74 20.57
N GLY A 100 -3.06 1.42 20.52
CA GLY A 100 -4.08 2.30 19.92
C GLY A 100 -4.32 2.05 18.43
N VAL A 101 -3.67 1.05 17.83
CA VAL A 101 -4.12 0.47 16.56
C VAL A 101 -5.22 -0.54 16.84
N MET A 102 -6.39 -0.36 16.23
CA MET A 102 -7.57 -1.21 16.40
C MET A 102 -7.64 -2.30 15.34
N SER A 103 -7.32 -1.93 14.10
CA SER A 103 -7.27 -2.85 12.98
C SER A 103 -6.17 -2.43 12.01
N ALA A 104 -5.49 -3.41 11.44
CA ALA A 104 -4.55 -3.22 10.34
C ALA A 104 -4.78 -4.31 9.30
N SER A 105 -5.09 -3.90 8.08
CA SER A 105 -5.29 -4.79 6.94
C SER A 105 -4.34 -4.40 5.83
N VAL A 106 -3.58 -5.36 5.31
CA VAL A 106 -2.58 -5.13 4.27
C VAL A 106 -2.98 -5.83 2.98
N ASN A 107 -3.02 -5.08 1.88
CA ASN A 107 -3.29 -5.59 0.55
C ASN A 107 -1.97 -5.67 -0.24
N LEU A 108 -1.54 -6.90 -0.57
CA LEU A 108 -0.33 -7.15 -1.34
C LEU A 108 -0.43 -6.70 -2.80
N ALA A 109 -1.63 -6.69 -3.38
CA ALA A 109 -1.85 -6.33 -4.78
C ALA A 109 -1.74 -4.81 -5.00
N SER A 110 -2.30 -4.03 -4.07
CA SER A 110 -2.20 -2.56 -4.08
C SER A 110 -1.00 -2.00 -3.32
N GLU A 111 -0.26 -2.86 -2.60
CA GLU A 111 0.84 -2.46 -1.72
C GLU A 111 0.42 -1.39 -0.70
N LYS A 112 -0.85 -1.45 -0.24
CA LYS A 112 -1.42 -0.54 0.74
C LYS A 112 -1.72 -1.25 2.06
N ALA A 113 -1.50 -0.57 3.16
CA ALA A 113 -2.00 -0.90 4.48
C ALA A 113 -3.08 0.09 4.88
N SER A 114 -4.27 -0.42 5.21
CA SER A 114 -5.34 0.36 5.84
C SER A 114 -5.28 0.13 7.34
N VAL A 115 -5.11 1.22 8.09
CA VAL A 115 -4.95 1.17 9.56
C VAL A 115 -6.02 2.04 10.21
N GLU A 116 -6.76 1.46 11.14
CA GLU A 116 -7.68 2.17 12.03
C GLU A 116 -7.02 2.33 13.40
N TYR A 117 -6.90 3.56 13.86
CA TYR A 117 -6.12 3.89 15.05
C TYR A 117 -6.66 5.11 15.79
N VAL A 118 -6.28 5.25 17.05
CA VAL A 118 -6.58 6.41 17.89
C VAL A 118 -5.45 7.42 17.74
N SER A 119 -5.74 8.54 17.05
CA SER A 119 -4.74 9.53 16.61
C SER A 119 -4.02 10.27 17.73
N THR A 120 -4.57 10.28 18.94
CA THR A 120 -3.96 10.84 20.15
C THR A 120 -2.98 9.88 20.84
N VAL A 121 -3.01 8.59 20.48
CA VAL A 121 -2.17 7.55 21.10
C VAL A 121 -0.99 7.19 20.22
N THR A 122 -1.26 6.86 18.95
CA THR A 122 -0.25 6.43 17.99
C THR A 122 -0.23 7.37 16.79
N GLY A 123 0.96 7.83 16.44
CA GLY A 123 1.18 8.71 15.30
C GLY A 123 1.61 7.95 14.04
N VAL A 124 1.62 8.67 12.91
CA VAL A 124 2.07 8.10 11.63
C VAL A 124 3.56 7.73 11.64
N GLU A 125 4.39 8.49 12.36
CA GLU A 125 5.82 8.18 12.48
C GLU A 125 6.07 6.89 13.29
N ASP A 126 5.24 6.59 14.29
CA ASP A 126 5.32 5.33 15.04
C ASP A 126 4.98 4.14 14.13
N MET A 127 3.94 4.29 13.30
CA MET A 127 3.58 3.29 12.28
C MET A 127 4.70 3.08 11.26
N LYS A 128 5.28 4.16 10.72
CA LYS A 128 6.40 4.06 9.78
C LYS A 128 7.60 3.36 10.40
N LYS A 129 7.91 3.67 11.66
CA LYS A 129 9.00 3.06 12.40
C LYS A 129 8.74 1.57 12.61
N ALA A 130 7.54 1.16 13.04
CA ALA A 130 7.19 -0.24 13.20
C ALA A 130 7.30 -1.03 11.89
N VAL A 131 6.85 -0.46 10.77
CA VAL A 131 6.99 -1.08 9.44
C VAL A 131 8.46 -1.18 9.03
N LYS A 132 9.27 -0.16 9.33
CA LYS A 132 10.71 -0.14 9.07
C LYS A 132 11.47 -1.18 9.90
N ASP A 133 11.12 -1.31 11.16
CA ASP A 133 11.68 -2.30 12.07
C ASP A 133 11.26 -3.73 11.69
N ALA A 134 10.20 -3.91 10.89
CA ALA A 134 9.83 -5.17 10.25
C ALA A 134 10.56 -5.42 8.91
N GLY A 135 11.39 -4.47 8.45
CA GLY A 135 12.19 -4.59 7.22
C GLY A 135 11.56 -4.02 5.96
N TYR A 136 10.47 -3.25 6.09
CA TYR A 136 9.74 -2.64 4.98
C TYR A 136 9.82 -1.11 5.02
N GLU A 137 9.19 -0.41 4.09
CA GLU A 137 9.16 1.05 4.09
C GLU A 137 7.71 1.53 3.93
N ALA A 138 7.24 2.41 4.80
CA ALA A 138 5.89 2.96 4.75
C ALA A 138 5.90 4.44 4.37
N VAL A 139 5.04 4.82 3.44
CA VAL A 139 4.85 6.21 3.00
C VAL A 139 3.36 6.56 3.02
N ILE A 140 3.05 7.81 3.36
CA ILE A 140 1.66 8.31 3.35
C ILE A 140 1.25 8.58 1.91
N ILE A 141 0.05 8.13 1.54
CA ILE A 141 -0.51 8.39 0.21
C ILE A 141 -1.12 9.81 0.21
N THR A 142 -0.49 10.74 -0.52
CA THR A 142 -1.02 12.08 -0.82
C THR A 142 -1.32 12.21 -2.32
N GLY A 143 -2.02 13.25 -2.77
CA GLY A 143 -2.32 13.45 -4.20
C GLY A 143 -1.06 13.50 -5.10
N GLU A 144 0.05 14.06 -4.60
CA GLU A 144 1.36 14.05 -5.29
C GLU A 144 2.05 12.68 -5.30
N TYR A 145 1.60 11.74 -4.46
CA TYR A 145 2.19 10.40 -4.33
C TYR A 145 1.89 9.53 -5.56
N ALA A 146 0.70 9.68 -6.16
CA ALA A 146 0.28 8.85 -7.31
C ALA A 146 1.21 9.01 -8.53
N ASP A 147 1.67 10.23 -8.79
CA ASP A 147 2.60 10.51 -9.89
C ASP A 147 4.02 10.03 -9.58
N ARG A 148 4.49 10.19 -8.33
CA ARG A 148 5.81 9.68 -7.90
C ARG A 148 5.88 8.15 -7.90
N GLU A 149 4.84 7.49 -7.41
CA GLU A 149 4.72 6.02 -7.39
C GLU A 149 4.79 5.46 -8.81
N LYS A 150 4.14 6.12 -9.79
CA LYS A 150 4.21 5.70 -11.21
C LYS A 150 5.65 5.73 -11.73
N ILE A 151 6.36 6.84 -11.51
CA ILE A 151 7.74 7.01 -11.96
C ILE A 151 8.65 5.95 -11.31
N GLU A 152 8.48 5.70 -10.02
CA GLU A 152 9.27 4.68 -9.31
C GLU A 152 8.99 3.27 -9.81
N ARG A 153 7.72 2.94 -10.08
CA ARG A 153 7.31 1.62 -10.57
C ARG A 153 7.80 1.35 -11.99
N GLU A 154 7.78 2.36 -12.86
CA GLU A 154 8.39 2.27 -14.19
C GLU A 154 9.91 2.10 -14.12
N LYS A 155 10.58 2.78 -13.17
CA LYS A 155 12.01 2.58 -12.89
C LYS A 155 12.30 1.17 -12.39
N GLU A 156 11.50 0.64 -11.48
CA GLU A 156 11.66 -0.74 -10.99
C GLU A 156 11.45 -1.75 -12.12
N TYR A 157 10.38 -1.61 -12.89
CA TYR A 157 10.07 -2.50 -14.01
C TYR A 157 11.17 -2.48 -15.07
N SER A 158 11.65 -1.30 -15.46
CA SER A 158 12.75 -1.18 -16.42
C SER A 158 14.07 -1.73 -15.86
N GLY A 159 14.33 -1.57 -14.55
CA GLY A 159 15.45 -2.18 -13.86
C GLY A 159 15.39 -3.71 -13.88
N LEU A 160 14.21 -4.29 -13.60
CA LEU A 160 13.99 -5.74 -13.67
C LEU A 160 14.14 -6.28 -15.07
N LYS A 161 13.59 -5.58 -16.07
CA LYS A 161 13.72 -5.96 -17.47
C LYS A 161 15.18 -5.99 -17.92
N LYS A 162 15.99 -4.99 -17.56
CA LYS A 162 17.42 -4.96 -17.85
C LYS A 162 18.16 -6.12 -17.21
N ARG A 163 17.90 -6.39 -15.92
CA ARG A 163 18.52 -7.53 -15.20
C ARG A 163 18.11 -8.88 -15.78
N LEU A 164 16.86 -9.04 -16.18
CA LEU A 164 16.38 -10.27 -16.81
C LEU A 164 17.02 -10.49 -18.18
N ILE A 165 17.05 -9.47 -19.05
CA ILE A 165 17.63 -9.62 -20.40
C ILE A 165 19.10 -9.99 -20.28
N THR A 166 19.85 -9.28 -19.44
CA THR A 166 21.27 -9.58 -19.21
C THR A 166 21.47 -10.96 -18.60
N SER A 167 20.70 -11.33 -17.58
CA SER A 167 20.82 -12.66 -16.96
C SER A 167 20.41 -13.79 -17.91
N ALA A 168 19.39 -13.58 -18.74
CA ALA A 168 18.94 -14.55 -19.74
C ALA A 168 19.97 -14.76 -20.84
N VAL A 169 20.59 -13.69 -21.35
CA VAL A 169 21.67 -13.79 -22.35
C VAL A 169 22.85 -14.56 -21.76
N LEU A 170 23.32 -14.19 -20.58
CA LEU A 170 24.46 -14.87 -19.93
C LEU A 170 24.14 -16.32 -19.57
N SER A 171 22.96 -16.61 -19.04
CA SER A 171 22.54 -17.98 -18.69
C SER A 171 22.39 -18.85 -19.92
N SER A 172 21.88 -18.31 -21.04
CA SER A 172 21.82 -19.04 -22.31
C SER A 172 23.21 -19.39 -22.83
N LEU A 173 24.18 -18.48 -22.74
CA LEU A 173 25.57 -18.78 -23.11
C LEU A 173 26.17 -19.87 -22.22
N ILE A 174 25.89 -19.83 -20.91
CA ILE A 174 26.33 -20.88 -19.97
C ILE A 174 25.71 -22.23 -20.34
N ILE A 175 24.39 -22.30 -20.58
CA ILE A 175 23.69 -23.52 -20.97
C ILE A 175 24.25 -24.10 -22.27
N ILE A 176 24.49 -23.25 -23.27
CA ILE A 176 25.08 -23.67 -24.54
C ILE A 176 26.50 -24.22 -24.30
N GLY A 177 27.30 -23.56 -23.47
CA GLY A 177 28.62 -24.06 -23.09
C GLY A 177 28.59 -25.41 -22.40
N THR A 178 27.62 -25.64 -21.50
CA THR A 178 27.51 -26.91 -20.77
C THR A 178 26.91 -28.05 -21.61
N LEU A 179 26.01 -27.76 -22.57
CA LEU A 179 25.30 -28.79 -23.34
C LEU A 179 25.93 -29.08 -24.71
N ALA A 180 26.49 -28.07 -25.38
CA ALA A 180 26.98 -28.21 -26.76
C ALA A 180 28.49 -28.51 -26.86
N ASP A 181 29.17 -28.64 -25.71
CA ASP A 181 30.60 -28.96 -25.58
C ASP A 181 31.53 -28.13 -26.50
N ILE A 182 31.17 -26.86 -26.69
CA ILE A 182 31.95 -25.94 -27.53
C ILE A 182 33.22 -25.58 -26.75
N PRO A 183 34.44 -25.82 -27.30
CA PRO A 183 35.69 -25.76 -26.51
C PRO A 183 35.93 -24.44 -25.76
N VAL A 184 35.54 -23.31 -26.36
CA VAL A 184 35.68 -21.99 -25.74
C VAL A 184 34.64 -21.77 -24.64
N LEU A 185 33.39 -22.17 -24.87
CA LEU A 185 32.27 -21.98 -23.94
C LEU A 185 32.21 -23.03 -22.82
N SER A 186 32.91 -24.16 -22.98
CA SER A 186 33.02 -25.21 -21.96
C SER A 186 34.13 -24.94 -20.94
N ASN A 187 34.89 -23.85 -21.11
CA ASN A 187 35.94 -23.45 -20.19
C ASN A 187 35.33 -23.01 -18.84
N TRP A 188 35.65 -23.72 -17.76
CA TRP A 188 35.10 -23.48 -16.42
C TRP A 188 35.39 -22.06 -15.91
N TYR A 189 36.54 -21.47 -16.26
CA TYR A 189 36.86 -20.09 -15.91
C TYR A 189 35.97 -19.09 -16.63
N LEU A 190 35.64 -19.34 -17.90
CA LEU A 190 34.71 -18.50 -18.66
C LEU A 190 33.29 -18.61 -18.06
N LEU A 191 32.84 -19.82 -17.75
CA LEU A 191 31.54 -20.05 -17.12
C LEU A 191 31.44 -19.36 -15.75
N LEU A 192 32.51 -19.35 -14.95
CA LEU A 192 32.59 -18.57 -13.72
C LEU A 192 32.41 -17.08 -13.99
N VAL A 193 33.14 -16.52 -14.98
CA VAL A 193 33.04 -15.09 -15.34
C VAL A 193 31.64 -14.73 -15.82
N LEU A 194 30.97 -15.59 -16.59
CA LEU A 194 29.60 -15.36 -17.06
C LEU A 194 28.57 -15.51 -15.93
N ALA A 195 28.76 -16.46 -15.02
CA ALA A 195 27.83 -16.71 -13.91
C ALA A 195 27.90 -15.64 -12.82
N THR A 196 29.06 -15.02 -12.62
CA THR A 196 29.29 -14.05 -11.53
C THR A 196 28.39 -12.82 -11.61
N PRO A 197 28.22 -12.13 -12.76
CA PRO A 197 27.25 -11.04 -12.91
C PRO A 197 25.81 -11.49 -12.71
N VAL A 198 25.46 -12.70 -13.15
CA VAL A 198 24.11 -13.25 -12.91
C VAL A 198 23.88 -13.44 -11.42
N GLN A 199 24.83 -14.07 -10.74
CA GLN A 199 24.72 -14.40 -9.32
C GLN A 199 24.66 -13.14 -8.44
N PHE A 200 25.65 -12.25 -8.55
CA PHE A 200 25.82 -11.18 -7.57
C PHE A 200 25.24 -9.84 -8.01
N TRP A 201 25.13 -9.55 -9.30
CA TRP A 201 24.54 -8.29 -9.77
C TRP A 201 23.05 -8.44 -10.08
N ALA A 202 22.66 -9.43 -10.89
CA ALA A 202 21.24 -9.66 -11.18
C ALA A 202 20.52 -10.24 -9.94
N GLY A 203 21.17 -11.17 -9.23
CA GLY A 203 20.68 -11.80 -8.01
C GLY A 203 20.81 -10.95 -6.73
N PHE A 204 21.47 -9.78 -6.76
CA PHE A 204 21.73 -8.94 -5.57
C PHE A 204 20.50 -8.70 -4.68
N ARG A 205 19.33 -8.54 -5.32
CA ARG A 205 18.07 -8.26 -4.60
C ARG A 205 17.68 -9.40 -3.65
N PHE A 206 17.97 -10.65 -4.03
CA PHE A 206 17.62 -11.83 -3.23
C PHE A 206 18.49 -11.88 -1.99
N TYR A 207 19.78 -11.55 -2.12
CA TYR A 207 20.70 -11.41 -0.99
C TYR A 207 20.27 -10.32 -0.01
N LYS A 208 19.95 -9.11 -0.52
CA LYS A 208 19.49 -8.02 0.34
C LYS A 208 18.24 -8.42 1.12
N ALA A 209 17.27 -9.06 0.48
CA ALA A 209 16.04 -9.53 1.11
C ALA A 209 16.27 -10.70 2.09
N ALA A 210 17.17 -11.64 1.76
CA ALA A 210 17.53 -12.75 2.64
C ALA A 210 18.24 -12.27 3.92
N ILE A 211 19.16 -11.31 3.81
CA ILE A 211 19.84 -10.71 4.96
C ILE A 211 18.85 -9.96 5.85
N ALA A 212 17.89 -9.23 5.26
CA ALA A 212 16.83 -8.60 6.02
C ALA A 212 15.99 -9.64 6.78
N ALA A 213 15.56 -10.72 6.12
CA ALA A 213 14.81 -11.81 6.76
C ALA A 213 15.59 -12.45 7.92
N LEU A 214 16.89 -12.69 7.71
CA LEU A 214 17.78 -13.28 8.71
C LEU A 214 17.93 -12.39 9.96
N ARG A 215 18.02 -11.06 9.80
CA ARG A 215 18.07 -10.12 10.93
C ARG A 215 16.84 -10.18 11.82
N HIS A 216 15.71 -10.59 11.27
CA HIS A 216 14.45 -10.78 12.01
C HIS A 216 14.19 -12.25 12.37
N PHE A 217 15.22 -13.11 12.32
CA PHE A 217 15.13 -14.54 12.63
C PHE A 217 14.00 -15.25 11.85
N SER A 218 13.80 -14.84 10.60
CA SER A 218 12.76 -15.37 9.71
C SER A 218 13.37 -15.91 8.42
N THR A 219 12.65 -16.82 7.76
CA THR A 219 13.02 -17.37 6.45
C THR A 219 11.91 -17.12 5.44
N ASN A 220 12.26 -16.78 4.21
CA ASN A 220 11.31 -16.61 3.12
C ASN A 220 11.86 -17.18 1.80
N MET A 221 11.10 -17.04 0.71
CA MET A 221 11.50 -17.49 -0.62
C MET A 221 12.88 -16.93 -1.03
N ASN A 222 13.18 -15.67 -0.70
CA ASN A 222 14.48 -15.07 -1.03
C ASN A 222 15.62 -15.72 -0.25
N THR A 223 15.39 -16.16 0.99
CA THR A 223 16.36 -16.93 1.78
C THR A 223 16.72 -18.25 1.08
N LEU A 224 15.70 -19.01 0.65
CA LEU A 224 15.91 -20.26 -0.08
C LEU A 224 16.72 -20.05 -1.36
N ILE A 225 16.37 -19.02 -2.13
CA ILE A 225 17.05 -18.68 -3.39
C ILE A 225 18.50 -18.28 -3.14
N ALA A 226 18.74 -17.41 -2.16
CA ALA A 226 20.07 -16.91 -1.84
C ALA A 226 20.99 -18.05 -1.37
N VAL A 227 20.50 -18.93 -0.50
CA VAL A 227 21.27 -20.09 -0.03
C VAL A 227 21.51 -21.09 -1.16
N GLY A 228 20.44 -21.50 -1.87
CA GLY A 228 20.54 -22.54 -2.91
C GLY A 228 21.48 -22.15 -4.06
N THR A 229 21.31 -20.95 -4.60
CA THR A 229 22.16 -20.49 -5.72
C THR A 229 23.59 -20.21 -5.25
N SER A 230 23.79 -19.66 -4.04
CA SER A 230 25.14 -19.49 -3.50
C SER A 230 25.86 -20.81 -3.29
N SER A 231 25.16 -21.84 -2.78
CA SER A 231 25.74 -23.17 -2.60
C SER A 231 26.23 -23.74 -3.93
N ALA A 232 25.40 -23.69 -4.98
CA ALA A 232 25.79 -24.13 -6.32
C ALA A 232 26.98 -23.34 -6.87
N TYR A 233 26.95 -22.00 -6.71
CA TYR A 233 28.02 -21.13 -7.18
C TYR A 233 29.35 -21.39 -6.46
N PHE A 234 29.38 -21.37 -5.12
CA PHE A 234 30.62 -21.55 -4.35
C PHE A 234 31.17 -22.97 -4.44
N TYR A 235 30.30 -23.98 -4.56
CA TYR A 235 30.74 -25.33 -4.90
C TYR A 235 31.49 -25.33 -6.24
N SER A 236 30.92 -24.71 -7.26
CA SER A 236 31.51 -24.63 -8.60
C SER A 236 32.84 -23.87 -8.61
N VAL A 237 32.93 -22.78 -7.85
CA VAL A 237 34.20 -22.04 -7.64
C VAL A 237 35.24 -22.96 -7.02
N THR A 238 34.88 -23.72 -5.99
CA THR A 238 35.80 -24.65 -5.32
C THR A 238 36.25 -25.76 -6.26
N ALA A 239 35.33 -26.34 -7.05
CA ALA A 239 35.66 -27.34 -8.08
C ALA A 239 36.59 -26.77 -9.16
N THR A 240 36.43 -25.49 -9.52
CA THR A 240 37.26 -24.82 -10.54
C THR A 240 38.69 -24.58 -10.09
N PHE A 241 38.88 -24.05 -8.87
CA PHE A 241 40.21 -23.68 -8.38
C PHE A 241 40.92 -24.80 -7.61
N PHE A 242 40.17 -25.74 -7.02
CA PHE A 242 40.71 -26.81 -6.17
C PHE A 242 40.19 -28.20 -6.56
N PRO A 243 40.31 -28.63 -7.84
CA PRO A 243 39.78 -29.91 -8.30
C PRO A 243 40.41 -31.11 -7.58
N SER A 244 41.66 -30.98 -7.13
CA SER A 244 42.38 -32.04 -6.40
C SER A 244 41.75 -32.42 -5.06
N LEU A 245 40.99 -31.52 -4.43
CA LEU A 245 40.26 -31.81 -3.19
C LEU A 245 39.15 -32.84 -3.42
N PHE A 246 38.45 -32.73 -4.55
CA PHE A 246 37.37 -33.63 -4.93
C PHE A 246 37.92 -35.00 -5.34
N VAL A 247 38.96 -35.02 -6.17
CA VAL A 247 39.59 -36.26 -6.63
C VAL A 247 40.17 -37.05 -5.45
N LYS A 248 40.79 -36.40 -4.46
CA LYS A 248 41.26 -37.05 -3.21
C LYS A 248 40.12 -37.64 -2.38
N GLY A 249 38.92 -37.06 -2.46
CA GLY A 249 37.71 -37.58 -1.83
C GLY A 249 37.02 -38.67 -2.64
N GLY A 250 37.55 -39.07 -3.80
CA GLY A 250 36.94 -40.06 -4.69
C GLY A 250 35.74 -39.55 -5.49
N ILE A 251 35.60 -38.22 -5.65
CA ILE A 251 34.49 -37.59 -6.36
C ILE A 251 35.03 -36.90 -7.62
N GLU A 252 34.42 -37.16 -8.78
CA GLU A 252 34.73 -36.41 -9.99
C GLU A 252 34.22 -34.96 -9.87
N PRO A 253 35.09 -33.96 -10.09
CA PRO A 253 34.69 -32.57 -9.99
C PRO A 253 33.73 -32.21 -11.13
N HIS A 254 32.52 -31.80 -10.75
CA HIS A 254 31.54 -31.21 -11.66
C HIS A 254 31.26 -29.77 -11.25
N ILE A 255 30.76 -28.95 -12.17
CA ILE A 255 30.37 -27.55 -11.92
C ILE A 255 28.87 -27.40 -12.11
N TYR A 256 28.30 -26.42 -11.41
CA TYR A 256 26.86 -26.10 -11.37
C TYR A 256 26.62 -24.59 -11.55
N PHE A 257 27.50 -23.91 -12.30
CA PHE A 257 27.34 -22.49 -12.64
C PHE A 257 26.04 -22.23 -13.42
N ASP A 258 25.65 -23.17 -14.27
CA ASP A 258 24.38 -23.22 -15.00
C ASP A 258 23.18 -23.21 -14.06
N THR A 259 23.17 -24.08 -13.05
CA THR A 259 22.08 -24.23 -12.09
C THR A 259 21.88 -22.92 -11.33
N SER A 260 22.96 -22.31 -10.87
CA SER A 260 22.92 -21.01 -10.19
C SER A 260 22.35 -19.91 -11.08
N ALA A 261 22.87 -19.77 -12.30
CA ALA A 261 22.51 -18.70 -13.22
C ALA A 261 21.06 -18.83 -13.75
N VAL A 262 20.65 -20.05 -14.09
CA VAL A 262 19.30 -20.36 -14.60
C VAL A 262 18.24 -20.12 -13.53
N ILE A 263 18.47 -20.58 -12.30
CA ILE A 263 17.53 -20.35 -11.19
C ILE A 263 17.31 -18.85 -10.98
N VAL A 264 18.40 -18.06 -10.88
CA VAL A 264 18.30 -16.60 -10.73
C VAL A 264 17.51 -15.97 -11.88
N THR A 265 17.77 -16.39 -13.12
CA THR A 265 17.11 -15.88 -14.31
C THR A 265 15.61 -16.20 -14.34
N LEU A 266 15.21 -17.44 -14.05
CA LEU A 266 13.81 -17.85 -14.06
C LEU A 266 13.01 -17.15 -12.95
N ILE A 267 13.62 -16.93 -11.78
CA ILE A 267 12.97 -16.18 -10.71
C ILE A 267 12.83 -14.71 -11.09
N LEU A 268 13.83 -14.10 -11.74
CA LEU A 268 13.72 -12.74 -12.26
C LEU A 268 12.62 -12.62 -13.32
N LEU A 269 12.44 -13.65 -14.16
CA LEU A 269 11.33 -13.73 -15.11
C LEU A 269 9.99 -13.73 -14.37
N GLY A 270 9.83 -14.60 -13.37
CA GLY A 270 8.64 -14.64 -12.53
C GLY A 270 8.35 -13.29 -11.87
N LYS A 271 9.38 -12.60 -11.34
CA LYS A 271 9.24 -11.27 -10.75
C LYS A 271 8.88 -10.18 -11.76
N LEU A 272 9.37 -10.26 -12.99
CA LEU A 272 8.97 -9.34 -14.06
C LEU A 272 7.50 -9.54 -14.46
N LEU A 273 7.07 -10.80 -14.58
CA LEU A 273 5.68 -11.15 -14.85
C LEU A 273 4.75 -10.70 -13.72
N GLU A 274 5.16 -10.89 -12.46
CA GLU A 274 4.44 -10.40 -11.28
C GLU A 274 4.31 -8.87 -11.32
N ALA A 275 5.40 -8.14 -11.58
CA ALA A 275 5.39 -6.68 -11.67
C ALA A 275 4.47 -6.19 -12.80
N ARG A 276 4.47 -6.87 -13.95
CA ARG A 276 3.56 -6.57 -15.07
C ARG A 276 2.10 -6.82 -14.71
N ALA A 277 1.80 -7.96 -14.09
CA ALA A 277 0.44 -8.32 -13.70
C ALA A 277 -0.14 -7.33 -12.67
N LYS A 278 0.64 -6.98 -11.64
CA LYS A 278 0.25 -5.96 -10.65
C LYS A 278 0.07 -4.57 -11.26
N GLY A 279 0.83 -4.23 -12.30
CA GLY A 279 0.72 -2.95 -13.00
C GLY A 279 -0.64 -2.76 -13.68
N HIS A 280 -1.16 -3.80 -14.32
CA HIS A 280 -2.43 -3.74 -15.06
C HIS A 280 -3.65 -3.53 -14.15
N THR A 281 -3.68 -4.14 -12.95
CA THR A 281 -4.81 -3.95 -12.01
C THR A 281 -4.83 -2.54 -11.42
N SER A 282 -3.65 -1.96 -11.15
CA SER A 282 -3.52 -0.59 -10.65
C SER A 282 -3.90 0.46 -11.71
N GLU A 283 -3.69 0.16 -13.00
CA GLU A 283 -3.98 1.09 -14.10
C GLU A 283 -5.48 1.37 -14.28
N ALA A 284 -6.34 0.37 -14.06
CA ALA A 284 -7.80 0.53 -14.19
C ALA A 284 -8.37 1.48 -13.12
N ILE A 285 -7.93 1.34 -11.87
CA ILE A 285 -8.31 2.25 -10.77
C ILE A 285 -7.77 3.66 -11.04
N ARG A 286 -6.53 3.77 -11.54
CA ARG A 286 -5.94 5.07 -11.90
C ARG A 286 -6.69 5.77 -13.02
N LYS A 287 -7.23 5.04 -14.00
CA LYS A 287 -8.08 5.63 -15.03
C LYS A 287 -9.31 6.29 -14.40
N LEU A 288 -9.91 5.72 -13.36
CA LEU A 288 -11.01 6.33 -12.61
C LEU A 288 -10.57 7.58 -11.84
N ILE A 289 -9.43 7.55 -11.15
CA ILE A 289 -8.88 8.72 -10.43
C ILE A 289 -8.57 9.86 -11.41
N GLY A 290 -8.01 9.54 -12.58
CA GLY A 290 -7.74 10.52 -13.64
C GLY A 290 -8.98 11.16 -14.25
N LEU A 291 -10.19 10.68 -13.92
CA LEU A 291 -11.44 11.32 -14.33
C LEU A 291 -11.84 12.49 -13.44
N GLN A 292 -11.23 12.63 -12.27
CA GLN A 292 -11.53 13.71 -11.33
C GLN A 292 -10.94 15.03 -11.84
N ALA A 293 -11.72 16.11 -11.77
CA ALA A 293 -11.22 17.44 -12.09
C ALA A 293 -10.17 17.87 -11.04
N LYS A 294 -9.16 18.65 -11.45
CA LYS A 294 -8.13 19.17 -10.52
C LYS A 294 -8.54 20.52 -9.92
N THR A 295 -9.25 21.32 -10.69
CA THR A 295 -9.75 22.64 -10.31
C THR A 295 -11.27 22.69 -10.47
N ALA A 296 -11.88 23.63 -9.77
CA ALA A 296 -13.30 23.95 -9.89
C ALA A 296 -13.46 25.46 -10.02
N ARG A 297 -14.45 25.89 -10.80
CA ARG A 297 -14.81 27.31 -10.93
C ARG A 297 -16.01 27.60 -10.04
N ILE A 298 -15.80 28.39 -9.00
CA ILE A 298 -16.85 28.69 -8.01
C ILE A 298 -17.26 30.17 -8.05
N ILE A 299 -18.48 30.47 -7.62
CA ILE A 299 -18.98 31.82 -7.40
C ILE A 299 -19.04 32.08 -5.89
N ARG A 300 -18.18 32.95 -5.38
CA ARG A 300 -18.25 33.49 -4.02
C ARG A 300 -18.30 35.02 -4.08
N ASN A 301 -19.17 35.63 -3.29
CA ASN A 301 -19.37 37.10 -3.29
C ASN A 301 -19.66 37.70 -4.69
N GLY A 302 -20.39 36.96 -5.53
CA GLY A 302 -20.75 37.39 -6.89
C GLY A 302 -19.60 37.41 -7.90
N ARG A 303 -18.42 36.86 -7.56
CA ARG A 303 -17.28 36.74 -8.47
C ARG A 303 -16.95 35.29 -8.76
N GLU A 304 -16.69 34.98 -10.04
CA GLU A 304 -16.13 33.70 -10.45
C GLU A 304 -14.64 33.65 -10.09
N MET A 305 -14.22 32.55 -9.46
CA MET A 305 -12.82 32.25 -9.19
C MET A 305 -12.54 30.77 -9.41
N GLU A 306 -11.35 30.47 -9.91
CA GLU A 306 -10.86 29.11 -10.06
C GLU A 306 -10.08 28.72 -8.80
N VAL A 307 -10.49 27.61 -8.17
CA VAL A 307 -9.90 27.08 -6.94
C VAL A 307 -9.48 25.63 -7.14
N MET A 308 -8.58 25.15 -6.29
CA MET A 308 -8.28 23.72 -6.25
C MET A 308 -9.51 22.95 -5.77
N LEU A 309 -9.68 21.71 -6.25
CA LEU A 309 -10.86 20.91 -5.90
C LEU A 309 -11.00 20.70 -4.37
N ASP A 310 -9.87 20.63 -3.66
CA ASP A 310 -9.82 20.47 -2.20
C ASP A 310 -10.29 21.71 -1.42
N GLU A 311 -10.40 22.87 -2.08
CA GLU A 311 -10.87 24.14 -1.48
C GLU A 311 -12.38 24.38 -1.68
N VAL A 312 -13.05 23.50 -2.43
CA VAL A 312 -14.49 23.55 -2.65
C VAL A 312 -15.21 23.06 -1.40
N LEU A 313 -16.18 23.85 -0.93
CA LEU A 313 -17.01 23.54 0.23
C LEU A 313 -18.40 23.10 -0.21
N THR A 314 -19.08 22.37 0.67
CA THR A 314 -20.51 22.08 0.50
C THR A 314 -21.28 23.40 0.39
N ASP A 315 -22.32 23.41 -0.43
CA ASP A 315 -23.12 24.58 -0.79
C ASP A 315 -22.44 25.65 -1.66
N ASP A 316 -21.17 25.49 -2.04
CA ASP A 316 -20.56 26.36 -3.06
C ASP A 316 -21.32 26.27 -4.38
N ILE A 317 -21.45 27.42 -5.06
CA ILE A 317 -22.01 27.48 -6.41
C ILE A 317 -20.87 27.28 -7.40
N VAL A 318 -20.92 26.18 -8.15
CA VAL A 318 -19.91 25.81 -9.13
C VAL A 318 -20.46 26.02 -10.54
N VAL A 319 -19.69 26.69 -11.39
CA VAL A 319 -20.02 26.92 -12.80
C VAL A 319 -19.35 25.85 -13.65
N VAL A 320 -20.14 25.15 -14.47
CA VAL A 320 -19.65 24.13 -15.40
C VAL A 320 -19.93 24.57 -16.83
N ARG A 321 -18.88 24.64 -17.66
CA ARG A 321 -18.96 25.07 -19.07
C ARG A 321 -18.97 23.88 -20.03
N PRO A 322 -19.40 24.07 -21.29
CA PRO A 322 -19.39 23.01 -22.29
C PRO A 322 -17.99 22.42 -22.45
N GLY A 323 -17.89 21.09 -22.47
CA GLY A 323 -16.64 20.35 -22.55
C GLY A 323 -15.89 20.17 -21.21
N GLU A 324 -16.29 20.86 -20.14
CA GLU A 324 -15.68 20.69 -18.82
C GLU A 324 -16.21 19.43 -18.12
N ARG A 325 -15.37 18.86 -17.26
CA ARG A 325 -15.79 17.81 -16.33
C ARG A 325 -16.50 18.45 -15.15
N VAL A 326 -17.58 17.82 -14.70
CA VAL A 326 -18.24 18.21 -13.45
C VAL A 326 -17.29 17.90 -12.28
N PRO A 327 -16.87 18.90 -11.48
CA PRO A 327 -15.82 18.70 -10.49
C PRO A 327 -16.30 18.01 -9.21
N VAL A 328 -17.55 18.26 -8.79
CA VAL A 328 -18.16 17.74 -7.56
C VAL A 328 -19.59 17.30 -7.82
N ASP A 329 -20.14 16.43 -6.97
CA ASP A 329 -21.56 16.09 -7.04
C ASP A 329 -22.39 17.30 -6.59
N GLY A 330 -23.51 17.54 -7.27
CA GLY A 330 -24.35 18.69 -6.98
C GLY A 330 -25.71 18.66 -7.65
N GLU A 331 -26.54 19.62 -7.29
CA GLU A 331 -27.85 19.85 -7.90
C GLU A 331 -27.78 21.10 -8.79
N ILE A 332 -28.34 21.03 -10.00
CA ILE A 332 -28.39 22.17 -10.91
C ILE A 332 -29.35 23.22 -10.37
N ILE A 333 -28.85 24.43 -10.15
CA ILE A 333 -29.65 25.57 -9.70
C ILE A 333 -30.00 26.53 -10.84
N GLU A 334 -29.22 26.52 -11.94
CA GLU A 334 -29.42 27.40 -13.08
C GLU A 334 -28.82 26.79 -14.35
N GLY A 335 -29.54 26.89 -15.47
CA GLY A 335 -29.07 26.46 -16.79
C GLY A 335 -29.63 25.10 -17.22
N TYR A 336 -29.24 24.69 -18.43
CA TYR A 336 -29.58 23.39 -18.99
C TYR A 336 -28.38 22.87 -19.78
N SER A 337 -28.17 21.56 -19.80
CA SER A 337 -27.18 20.94 -20.66
C SER A 337 -27.41 19.45 -20.84
N VAL A 338 -26.61 18.87 -21.72
CA VAL A 338 -26.50 17.43 -21.93
C VAL A 338 -25.21 16.95 -21.25
N VAL A 339 -25.34 15.97 -20.35
CA VAL A 339 -24.23 15.43 -19.56
C VAL A 339 -23.98 13.97 -19.93
N ASP A 340 -22.73 13.64 -20.19
CA ASP A 340 -22.27 12.29 -20.48
C ASP A 340 -21.88 11.58 -19.17
N GLU A 341 -22.76 10.68 -18.73
CA GLU A 341 -22.60 9.87 -17.51
C GLU A 341 -22.07 8.46 -17.80
N SER A 342 -21.68 8.15 -19.04
CA SER A 342 -21.30 6.80 -19.50
C SER A 342 -20.20 6.14 -18.66
N MET A 343 -19.28 6.94 -18.09
CA MET A 343 -18.20 6.45 -17.25
C MET A 343 -18.66 5.94 -15.87
N LEU A 344 -19.82 6.39 -15.39
CA LEU A 344 -20.38 5.99 -14.10
C LEU A 344 -21.52 4.99 -14.26
N THR A 345 -22.43 5.23 -15.20
CA THR A 345 -23.64 4.42 -15.41
C THR A 345 -23.41 3.28 -16.41
N GLY A 346 -22.43 3.42 -17.30
CA GLY A 346 -22.22 2.51 -18.44
C GLY A 346 -23.15 2.78 -19.63
N GLU A 347 -24.04 3.76 -19.54
CA GLU A 347 -24.96 4.11 -20.62
C GLU A 347 -24.30 5.05 -21.63
N SER A 348 -24.25 4.65 -22.89
CA SER A 348 -23.55 5.41 -23.95
C SER A 348 -24.23 6.71 -24.38
N MET A 349 -25.53 6.87 -24.04
CA MET A 349 -26.31 8.04 -24.44
C MET A 349 -26.19 9.14 -23.36
N PRO A 350 -25.77 10.35 -23.75
CA PRO A 350 -25.80 11.50 -22.84
C PRO A 350 -27.22 11.82 -22.36
N VAL A 351 -27.34 12.29 -21.12
CA VAL A 351 -28.61 12.56 -20.44
C VAL A 351 -28.86 14.07 -20.39
N ASP A 352 -30.08 14.49 -20.71
CA ASP A 352 -30.51 15.87 -20.56
C ASP A 352 -30.65 16.23 -19.08
N LYS A 353 -30.13 17.40 -18.69
CA LYS A 353 -30.14 17.90 -17.32
C LYS A 353 -30.65 19.33 -17.28
N THR A 354 -31.55 19.58 -16.34
CA THR A 354 -32.24 20.86 -16.12
C THR A 354 -32.19 21.25 -14.64
N THR A 355 -32.69 22.43 -14.30
CA THR A 355 -32.75 22.91 -12.91
C THR A 355 -33.50 21.93 -12.01
N GLY A 356 -32.90 21.57 -10.88
CA GLY A 356 -33.39 20.58 -9.91
C GLY A 356 -32.82 19.18 -10.11
N ASP A 357 -32.17 18.90 -11.25
CA ASP A 357 -31.56 17.60 -11.50
C ASP A 357 -30.20 17.46 -10.79
N ASN A 358 -29.90 16.24 -10.35
CA ASN A 358 -28.58 15.89 -9.81
C ASN A 358 -27.58 15.62 -10.93
N VAL A 359 -26.34 16.05 -10.69
CA VAL A 359 -25.16 15.72 -11.51
C VAL A 359 -24.05 15.15 -10.66
N PHE A 360 -23.26 14.27 -11.24
CA PHE A 360 -22.19 13.55 -10.55
C PHE A 360 -20.82 14.07 -10.98
N GLY A 361 -19.90 14.16 -10.03
CA GLY A 361 -18.50 14.47 -10.26
C GLY A 361 -17.84 13.44 -11.18
N GLY A 362 -17.00 13.92 -12.10
CA GLY A 362 -16.29 13.11 -13.10
C GLY A 362 -17.03 12.89 -14.42
N THR A 363 -18.33 13.22 -14.48
CA THR A 363 -19.12 13.25 -15.72
C THR A 363 -18.70 14.42 -16.62
N ILE A 364 -19.02 14.35 -17.92
CA ILE A 364 -18.58 15.37 -18.89
C ILE A 364 -19.78 16.18 -19.36
N ASN A 365 -19.72 17.49 -19.17
CA ASN A 365 -20.67 18.42 -19.75
C ASN A 365 -20.41 18.55 -21.26
N LYS A 366 -21.41 18.40 -22.14
CA LYS A 366 -21.20 18.44 -23.60
C LYS A 366 -21.49 19.81 -24.21
N ALA A 367 -22.69 20.35 -24.02
CA ALA A 367 -23.21 21.42 -24.90
C ALA A 367 -23.53 22.74 -24.19
N GLY A 368 -24.33 22.73 -23.13
CA GLY A 368 -24.78 23.92 -22.40
C GLY A 368 -23.86 24.28 -21.22
N SER A 369 -24.13 25.39 -20.56
CA SER A 369 -23.49 25.75 -19.28
C SER A 369 -24.55 25.79 -18.19
N PHE A 370 -24.17 25.34 -17.01
CA PHE A 370 -25.05 25.30 -15.86
C PHE A 370 -24.27 25.61 -14.58
N LYS A 371 -25.00 26.06 -13.56
CA LYS A 371 -24.51 26.26 -12.22
C LYS A 371 -25.07 25.17 -11.33
N ILE A 372 -24.21 24.58 -10.52
CA ILE A 372 -24.61 23.59 -9.53
C ILE A 372 -24.34 24.10 -8.13
N LYS A 373 -25.16 23.66 -7.18
CA LYS A 373 -24.87 23.76 -5.76
C LYS A 373 -24.19 22.46 -5.32
N ALA A 374 -22.97 22.56 -4.79
CA ALA A 374 -22.20 21.40 -4.36
C ALA A 374 -22.89 20.67 -3.19
N THR A 375 -23.17 19.37 -3.34
CA THR A 375 -23.82 18.56 -2.31
C THR A 375 -22.88 17.55 -1.67
N LYS A 376 -22.01 16.89 -2.47
CA LYS A 376 -21.01 15.95 -1.96
C LYS A 376 -19.64 16.23 -2.57
N ILE A 377 -18.65 16.37 -1.71
CA ILE A 377 -17.28 16.77 -2.06
C ILE A 377 -16.26 15.74 -1.56
N GLY A 378 -15.07 15.75 -2.17
CA GLY A 378 -13.96 14.88 -1.77
C GLY A 378 -14.36 13.41 -1.67
N LYS A 379 -14.14 12.81 -0.48
CA LYS A 379 -14.42 11.39 -0.19
C LYS A 379 -15.91 11.02 -0.23
N GLU A 380 -16.80 12.00 -0.13
CA GLU A 380 -18.25 11.77 -0.15
C GLU A 380 -18.82 11.74 -1.57
N SER A 381 -18.05 12.20 -2.56
CA SER A 381 -18.46 12.17 -3.96
C SER A 381 -18.73 10.74 -4.44
N THR A 382 -19.64 10.59 -5.39
CA THR A 382 -20.05 9.30 -5.95
C THR A 382 -18.86 8.59 -6.58
N LEU A 383 -18.02 9.30 -7.33
CA LEU A 383 -16.80 8.75 -7.91
C LEU A 383 -15.82 8.26 -6.83
N ALA A 384 -15.58 9.03 -5.77
CA ALA A 384 -14.68 8.61 -4.69
C ALA A 384 -15.20 7.37 -3.95
N ARG A 385 -16.52 7.26 -3.75
CA ARG A 385 -17.15 6.07 -3.18
C ARG A 385 -17.01 4.84 -4.07
N ILE A 386 -17.20 4.99 -5.38
CA ILE A 386 -16.99 3.88 -6.35
C ILE A 386 -15.53 3.42 -6.30
N ILE A 387 -14.58 4.36 -6.33
CA ILE A 387 -13.14 4.04 -6.22
C ILE A 387 -12.87 3.27 -4.92
N GLY A 388 -13.37 3.75 -3.79
CA GLY A 388 -13.20 3.09 -2.49
C GLY A 388 -13.80 1.68 -2.46
N LEU A 389 -15.00 1.48 -3.01
CA LEU A 389 -15.64 0.16 -3.11
C LEU A 389 -14.84 -0.81 -3.99
N VAL A 390 -14.29 -0.33 -5.11
CA VAL A 390 -13.45 -1.15 -5.99
C VAL A 390 -12.13 -1.51 -5.31
N GLU A 391 -11.50 -0.57 -4.60
CA GLU A 391 -10.28 -0.82 -3.83
C GLU A 391 -10.52 -1.83 -2.69
N GLU A 392 -11.63 -1.71 -1.97
CA GLU A 392 -12.03 -2.64 -0.91
C GLU A 392 -12.32 -4.04 -1.47
N ALA A 393 -13.05 -4.13 -2.59
CA ALA A 393 -13.32 -5.40 -3.26
C ALA A 393 -12.02 -6.10 -3.73
N GLN A 394 -11.07 -5.36 -4.29
CA GLN A 394 -9.75 -5.89 -4.67
C GLN A 394 -8.86 -6.26 -3.47
N GLY A 395 -9.08 -5.64 -2.31
CA GLY A 395 -8.37 -5.94 -1.07
C GLY A 395 -8.98 -7.03 -0.21
N SER A 396 -10.21 -7.44 -0.50
CA SER A 396 -10.84 -8.55 0.19
C SER A 396 -10.07 -9.86 -0.08
N LYS A 397 -9.60 -10.51 0.99
CA LYS A 397 -8.82 -11.77 0.89
C LYS A 397 -9.69 -12.84 0.22
N ALA A 398 -9.27 -13.33 -0.94
CA ALA A 398 -9.94 -14.45 -1.59
C ALA A 398 -9.87 -15.70 -0.66
N PRO A 399 -10.97 -16.43 -0.44
CA PRO A 399 -10.99 -17.61 0.45
C PRO A 399 -9.91 -18.65 0.12
N ILE A 400 -9.52 -18.73 -1.16
CA ILE A 400 -8.53 -19.68 -1.67
C ILE A 400 -7.10 -19.38 -1.20
N GLN A 401 -6.79 -18.11 -0.87
CA GLN A 401 -5.46 -17.69 -0.43
C GLN A 401 -5.11 -18.24 0.96
N ARG A 402 -6.12 -18.50 1.81
CA ARG A 402 -5.94 -19.15 3.13
C ARG A 402 -5.53 -20.62 3.04
N LEU A 403 -5.78 -21.29 1.92
CA LEU A 403 -5.43 -22.71 1.73
C LEU A 403 -3.99 -22.91 1.27
N ALA A 404 -3.40 -21.94 0.56
CA ALA A 404 -2.02 -21.99 0.10
C ALA A 404 -0.98 -21.51 1.14
N ASP A 405 -1.43 -20.75 2.15
CA ASP A 405 -0.60 -20.29 3.28
C ASP A 405 -0.52 -21.33 4.44
N LYS A 406 -1.26 -22.44 4.35
CA LYS A 406 -1.08 -23.63 5.21
C LYS A 406 -0.12 -24.61 4.53
#